data_AF-A0AAW2E647-F1
#
_entry.id   AF-A0AAW2E647-F1
#
_cell.length_a   1.000
_cell.length_b   1.000
_cell.length_c   1.000
_cell.angle_alpha   90.00
_cell.angle_beta   90.00
_cell.angle_gamma   90.00
#
_symmetry.space_group_name_H-M   'P 1'
#
loop_
_entity.id
_entity.type
_entity.pdbx_description
1 polymer ?
#
loop_
_entity_poly.entity_id
_entity_poly.type
_entity_poly.pdbx_seq_one_letter_code
_entity_poly.pdbx_strand_id
1 'polypeptide(L)'
;METEKSCLFFQQEGAAAGGGLIRDEGGNWVAGFSRKIGRTNSFVAEIWALRDGLQLCQQMNARAVMIELDAKSLVDVLNNSSYYNAVISPLLDDYKFLISQIPQVRVRHTYREANKCADCLANLGLSQSLDYIVHSNPPLELIPLIEADSLGSFCNRLCPGLVSFF
;
A
#
# COMPACT_ATOMS: atom_id res chain seq x y z
N MET A 1 6.60 -13.66 -4.28
CA MET A 1 6.63 -12.17 -4.31
C MET A 1 5.70 -11.65 -3.24
N GLU A 2 6.19 -10.71 -2.46
CA GLU A 2 5.43 -9.98 -1.45
C GLU A 2 5.14 -8.58 -1.96
N THR A 3 3.95 -8.05 -1.67
CA THR A 3 3.56 -6.70 -2.06
C THR A 3 3.06 -5.96 -0.84
N GLU A 4 3.84 -4.96 -0.44
CA GLU A 4 3.50 -4.01 0.60
C GLU A 4 2.84 -2.80 -0.04
N LYS A 5 1.67 -2.42 0.47
CA LYS A 5 0.89 -1.31 -0.08
C LYS A 5 0.42 -0.42 1.05
N SER A 6 0.52 0.89 0.86
CA SER A 6 0.04 1.88 1.81
C SER A 6 -0.59 3.07 1.08
N CYS A 7 -1.53 3.73 1.72
CA CYS A 7 -2.01 5.03 1.29
C CYS A 7 -1.66 6.14 2.27
N LEU A 8 -1.34 7.32 1.74
CA LEU A 8 -1.28 8.54 2.52
C LEU A 8 -2.38 9.53 2.11
N PHE A 9 -3.18 9.93 3.10
CA PHE A 9 -4.16 11.00 2.98
C PHE A 9 -3.69 12.20 3.78
N PHE A 10 -3.49 13.34 3.13
CA PHE A 10 -3.07 14.57 3.82
C PHE A 10 -4.29 15.45 4.10
N GLN A 11 -4.73 15.44 5.37
CA GLN A 11 -5.94 16.16 5.81
C GLN A 11 -5.86 17.69 5.67
N GLN A 12 -4.66 18.26 5.50
CA GLN A 12 -4.49 19.72 5.51
C GLN A 12 -4.77 20.39 4.16
N GLU A 13 -4.75 19.66 3.03
CA GLU A 13 -5.06 20.20 1.68
C GLU A 13 -6.15 19.41 0.93
N GLY A 14 -6.56 18.25 1.46
CA GLY A 14 -7.52 17.36 0.82
C GLY A 14 -6.97 16.64 -0.40
N ALA A 15 -5.64 16.59 -0.56
CA ALA A 15 -4.95 15.81 -1.57
C ALA A 15 -4.64 14.39 -1.04
N ALA A 16 -4.77 13.41 -1.92
CA ALA A 16 -4.59 11.99 -1.70
C ALA A 16 -3.59 11.45 -2.72
N ALA A 17 -2.75 10.54 -2.25
CA ALA A 17 -1.78 9.82 -3.03
C ALA A 17 -1.67 8.38 -2.52
N GLY A 18 -1.29 7.48 -3.42
CA GLY A 18 -1.08 6.07 -3.12
C GLY A 18 0.36 5.68 -3.41
N GLY A 19 0.84 4.66 -2.72
CA GLY A 19 2.17 4.11 -2.94
C GLY A 19 2.20 2.63 -2.62
N GLY A 20 3.18 1.93 -3.20
CA GLY A 20 3.38 0.54 -2.87
C GLY A 20 4.65 0.01 -3.49
N LEU A 21 5.16 -1.05 -2.90
CA LEU A 21 6.33 -1.76 -3.39
C LEU A 21 6.05 -3.25 -3.52
N ILE A 22 6.79 -3.85 -4.44
CA ILE A 22 6.85 -5.28 -4.70
C ILE A 22 8.25 -5.72 -4.30
N ARG A 23 8.28 -6.77 -3.50
CA ARG A 23 9.49 -7.45 -3.04
C ARG A 23 9.48 -8.91 -3.48
N ASP A 24 10.66 -9.48 -3.62
CA ASP A 24 10.79 -10.93 -3.76
C ASP A 24 10.68 -11.64 -2.40
N GLU A 25 10.82 -12.96 -2.40
CA GLU A 25 10.72 -13.76 -1.16
C GLU A 25 11.92 -13.56 -0.22
N GLY A 26 13.00 -12.94 -0.69
CA GLY A 26 14.14 -12.52 0.12
C GLY A 26 13.99 -11.10 0.67
N GLY A 27 12.84 -10.44 0.45
CA GLY A 27 12.62 -9.05 0.84
C GLY A 27 13.32 -8.03 -0.06
N ASN A 28 13.95 -8.46 -1.17
CA ASN A 28 14.64 -7.54 -2.07
C ASN A 28 13.65 -6.74 -2.89
N TRP A 29 14.00 -5.49 -3.18
CA TRP A 29 13.22 -4.63 -4.06
C TRP A 29 13.08 -5.23 -5.46
N VAL A 30 11.85 -5.32 -5.95
CA VAL A 30 11.53 -5.75 -7.32
C VAL A 30 10.99 -4.58 -8.13
N ALA A 31 10.04 -3.83 -7.58
CA ALA A 31 9.48 -2.63 -8.18
C ALA A 31 8.75 -1.80 -7.11
N GLY A 32 8.49 -0.53 -7.40
CA GLY A 32 7.59 0.30 -6.61
C GLY A 32 6.78 1.22 -7.49
N PHE A 33 5.77 1.86 -6.91
CA PHE A 33 4.99 2.86 -7.61
C PHE A 33 4.55 3.98 -6.68
N SER A 34 4.34 5.15 -7.27
CA SER A 34 3.73 6.30 -6.61
C SER A 34 2.61 6.85 -7.49
N ARG A 35 1.44 7.06 -6.90
CA ARG A 35 0.23 7.55 -7.56
C ARG A 35 -0.20 8.87 -6.95
N LYS A 36 -0.44 9.85 -7.82
CA LYS A 36 -1.24 11.02 -7.49
C LYS A 36 -2.71 10.72 -7.76
N ILE A 37 -3.57 10.89 -6.76
CA ILE A 37 -5.00 10.54 -6.85
C ILE A 37 -5.86 11.81 -6.94
N GLY A 38 -5.46 12.89 -6.25
CA GLY A 38 -6.26 14.11 -6.17
C GLY A 38 -7.11 14.13 -4.90
N ARG A 39 -8.39 14.49 -4.95
CA ARG A 39 -9.23 14.62 -3.74
C ARG A 39 -10.11 13.38 -3.56
N THR A 40 -9.88 12.65 -2.48
CA THR A 40 -10.74 11.51 -2.08
C THR A 40 -10.53 11.18 -0.61
N ASN A 41 -11.26 10.22 -0.06
CA ASN A 41 -11.02 9.72 1.30
C ASN A 41 -9.94 8.63 1.33
N SER A 42 -9.38 8.35 2.50
CA SER A 42 -8.33 7.35 2.69
C SER A 42 -8.74 5.96 2.19
N PHE A 43 -9.99 5.55 2.42
CA PHE A 43 -10.48 4.22 2.03
C PHE A 43 -10.49 4.02 0.51
N VAL A 44 -10.97 5.01 -0.25
CA VAL A 44 -10.95 4.95 -1.72
C VAL A 44 -9.53 5.01 -2.24
N ALA A 45 -8.67 5.83 -1.65
CA ALA A 45 -7.28 5.95 -2.05
C ALA A 45 -6.47 4.65 -1.81
N GLU A 46 -6.77 3.92 -0.73
CA GLU A 46 -6.25 2.56 -0.50
C GLU A 46 -6.67 1.58 -1.60
N ILE A 47 -7.93 1.62 -2.05
CA ILE A 47 -8.38 0.75 -3.14
C ILE A 47 -7.67 1.09 -4.45
N TRP A 48 -7.38 2.37 -4.72
CA TRP A 48 -6.58 2.78 -5.87
C TRP A 48 -5.16 2.23 -5.81
N ALA A 49 -4.46 2.40 -4.68
CA ALA A 49 -3.11 1.85 -4.51
C ALA A 49 -3.10 0.32 -4.62
N LEU A 50 -4.12 -0.36 -4.06
CA LEU A 50 -4.32 -1.79 -4.18
C LEU A 50 -4.43 -2.24 -5.63
N ARG A 51 -5.26 -1.55 -6.41
CA ARG A 51 -5.48 -1.79 -7.84
C ARG A 51 -4.19 -1.64 -8.65
N ASP A 52 -3.43 -0.57 -8.43
CA ASP A 52 -2.15 -0.35 -9.11
C ASP A 52 -1.15 -1.46 -8.83
N GLY A 53 -0.99 -1.81 -7.55
CA GLY A 53 -0.06 -2.88 -7.17
C GLY A 53 -0.47 -4.22 -7.78
N LEU A 54 -1.77 -4.50 -7.91
CA LEU A 54 -2.25 -5.72 -8.60
C LEU A 54 -1.98 -5.67 -10.11
N GLN A 55 -2.21 -4.54 -10.76
CA GLN A 55 -1.91 -4.36 -12.18
C GLN A 55 -0.41 -4.50 -12.44
N LEU A 56 0.43 -3.95 -11.58
CA LEU A 56 1.89 -4.10 -11.67
C LEU A 56 2.29 -5.57 -11.51
N CYS A 57 1.73 -6.30 -10.54
CA CYS A 57 1.95 -7.74 -10.41
C CYS A 57 1.57 -8.53 -11.68
N GLN A 58 0.44 -8.18 -12.32
CA GLN A 58 0.03 -8.81 -13.57
C GLN A 58 1.00 -8.52 -14.71
N GLN A 59 1.44 -7.27 -14.86
CA GLN A 59 2.44 -6.87 -15.86
C GLN A 59 3.76 -7.65 -15.69
N MET A 60 4.09 -8.02 -14.45
CA MET A 60 5.26 -8.84 -14.12
C MET A 60 5.01 -10.35 -14.20
N ASN A 61 3.82 -10.78 -14.64
CA ASN A 61 3.42 -12.20 -14.70
C ASN A 61 3.56 -12.94 -13.35
N ALA A 62 3.24 -12.25 -12.25
CA ALA A 62 3.27 -12.83 -10.92
C ALA A 62 2.40 -14.08 -10.81
N ARG A 63 2.97 -15.18 -10.30
CA ARG A 63 2.23 -16.44 -10.05
C ARG A 63 1.68 -16.53 -8.63
N ALA A 64 2.39 -15.93 -7.67
CA ALA A 64 2.04 -15.92 -6.26
C ALA A 64 2.32 -14.54 -5.67
N VAL A 65 1.30 -13.94 -5.03
CA VAL A 65 1.34 -12.59 -4.46
C VAL A 65 0.79 -12.61 -3.04
N MET A 66 1.59 -12.11 -2.10
CA MET A 66 1.09 -11.72 -0.78
C MET A 66 0.79 -10.22 -0.78
N ILE A 67 -0.42 -9.82 -0.44
CA ILE A 67 -0.86 -8.42 -0.37
C ILE A 67 -0.90 -8.02 1.09
N GLU A 68 -0.17 -6.96 1.43
CA GLU A 68 -0.16 -6.37 2.76
C GLU A 68 -0.76 -4.98 2.70
N LEU A 69 -1.76 -4.75 3.54
CA LEU A 69 -2.48 -3.48 3.66
C LEU A 69 -2.47 -3.05 5.13
N ASP A 70 -2.27 -1.77 5.40
CA ASP A 70 -2.38 -1.20 6.75
C ASP A 70 -3.84 -0.85 7.13
N ALA A 71 -4.71 -0.73 6.12
CA ALA A 71 -6.14 -0.55 6.28
C ALA A 71 -6.86 -1.86 6.66
N LYS A 72 -6.90 -2.18 7.97
CA LYS A 72 -7.60 -3.37 8.49
C LYS A 72 -9.06 -3.49 8.00
N SER A 73 -9.80 -2.38 7.93
CA SER A 73 -11.17 -2.39 7.42
C SER A 73 -11.25 -2.88 5.97
N LEU A 74 -10.27 -2.52 5.14
CA LEU A 74 -10.21 -2.99 3.76
C LEU A 74 -9.83 -4.48 3.73
N VAL A 75 -8.87 -4.93 4.53
CA VAL A 75 -8.53 -6.36 4.67
C VAL A 75 -9.77 -7.19 5.06
N ASP A 76 -10.54 -6.72 6.04
CA ASP A 76 -11.75 -7.39 6.51
C ASP A 76 -12.84 -7.43 5.41
N VAL A 77 -12.99 -6.36 4.64
CA VAL A 77 -13.90 -6.30 3.47
C VAL A 77 -13.46 -7.29 2.38
N LEU A 78 -12.17 -7.33 2.05
CA LEU A 78 -11.63 -8.17 0.98
C LEU A 78 -11.66 -9.66 1.33
N ASN A 79 -11.57 -9.99 2.62
CA ASN A 79 -11.69 -11.36 3.12
C ASN A 79 -13.15 -11.79 3.36
N ASN A 80 -14.11 -10.88 3.32
CA ASN A 80 -15.54 -11.18 3.48
C ASN A 80 -16.24 -11.20 2.12
N SER A 81 -16.46 -12.41 1.58
CA SER A 81 -17.11 -12.63 0.29
C SER A 81 -18.54 -12.07 0.18
N SER A 82 -19.20 -11.83 1.33
CA SER A 82 -20.59 -11.38 1.40
C SER A 82 -20.73 -9.86 1.62
N TYR A 83 -19.62 -9.12 1.72
CA TYR A 83 -19.65 -7.67 1.91
C TYR A 83 -20.17 -6.95 0.66
N TYR A 84 -21.15 -6.05 0.84
CA TYR A 84 -21.74 -5.25 -0.24
C TYR A 84 -21.90 -3.79 0.17
N ASN A 85 -21.44 -2.87 -0.68
CA ASN A 85 -21.65 -1.44 -0.53
C ASN A 85 -21.65 -0.79 -1.93
N ALA A 86 -22.81 -0.28 -2.35
CA ALA A 86 -23.05 0.21 -3.71
C ALA A 86 -22.05 1.28 -4.19
N VAL A 87 -21.44 2.07 -3.29
CA VAL A 87 -20.47 3.11 -3.65
C VAL A 87 -19.12 2.51 -4.04
N ILE A 88 -18.71 1.41 -3.39
CA ILE A 88 -17.39 0.81 -3.57
C ILE A 88 -17.45 -0.52 -4.33
N SER A 89 -18.64 -1.08 -4.55
CA SER A 89 -18.85 -2.31 -5.30
C SER A 89 -18.14 -2.32 -6.67
N PRO A 90 -18.19 -1.27 -7.51
CA PRO A 90 -17.47 -1.28 -8.78
C PRO A 90 -15.95 -1.45 -8.61
N LEU A 91 -15.37 -0.80 -7.59
CA LEU A 91 -13.93 -0.91 -7.29
C LEU A 91 -13.57 -2.28 -6.70
N LEU A 92 -14.46 -2.85 -5.89
CA LEU A 92 -14.28 -4.19 -5.34
C LEU A 92 -14.43 -5.28 -6.41
N ASP A 93 -15.29 -5.07 -7.40
CA ASP A 93 -15.45 -5.97 -8.54
C ASP A 93 -14.21 -5.92 -9.45
N ASP A 94 -13.65 -4.73 -9.70
CA ASP A 94 -12.36 -4.56 -10.37
C ASP A 94 -11.25 -5.31 -9.62
N TYR A 95 -11.19 -5.20 -8.29
CA TYR A 95 -10.24 -5.94 -7.46
C TYR A 95 -10.41 -7.46 -7.58
N LYS A 96 -11.65 -7.97 -7.48
CA LYS A 96 -11.95 -9.40 -7.61
C LYS A 96 -11.54 -9.92 -8.98
N PHE A 97 -11.80 -9.14 -10.02
CA PHE A 97 -11.36 -9.44 -11.37
C PHE A 97 -9.83 -9.52 -11.45
N LEU A 98 -9.11 -8.52 -10.95
CA LEU A 98 -7.64 -8.50 -10.99
C LEU A 98 -7.01 -9.68 -10.25
N ILE A 99 -7.53 -10.02 -9.07
CA ILE A 99 -7.07 -11.18 -8.29
C ILE A 99 -7.34 -12.49 -9.02
N SER A 100 -8.49 -12.64 -9.69
CA SER A 100 -8.81 -13.88 -10.41
C SER A 100 -7.79 -14.25 -11.49
N GLN A 101 -7.00 -13.26 -11.96
CA GLN A 101 -5.95 -13.47 -12.96
C GLN A 101 -4.60 -13.89 -12.34
N ILE A 102 -4.44 -13.79 -11.02
CA ILE A 102 -3.23 -14.19 -10.31
C ILE A 102 -3.49 -15.54 -9.64
N PRO A 103 -2.74 -16.61 -9.98
CA PRO A 103 -3.05 -17.97 -9.53
C PRO A 103 -3.12 -18.14 -8.01
N GLN A 104 -2.24 -17.46 -7.28
CA GLN A 104 -2.18 -17.54 -5.83
C GLN A 104 -2.11 -16.14 -5.22
N VAL A 105 -3.13 -15.75 -4.47
CA VAL A 105 -3.17 -14.47 -3.76
C VAL A 105 -3.55 -14.70 -2.30
N ARG A 106 -2.84 -14.03 -1.39
CA ARG A 106 -3.22 -13.92 0.02
C ARG A 106 -3.25 -12.45 0.42
N VAL A 107 -4.19 -12.08 1.27
CA VAL A 107 -4.30 -10.73 1.81
C VAL A 107 -4.10 -10.78 3.31
N ARG A 108 -3.18 -9.96 3.85
CA ARG A 108 -2.99 -9.81 5.30
C ARG A 108 -2.94 -8.34 5.69
N HIS A 109 -3.29 -8.09 6.94
CA HIS A 109 -3.10 -6.81 7.57
C HIS A 109 -1.63 -6.67 8.00
N THR A 110 -1.03 -5.52 7.74
CA THR A 110 0.27 -5.13 8.29
C THR A 110 0.12 -3.87 9.13
N TYR A 111 0.96 -3.68 10.14
CA TYR A 111 0.92 -2.45 10.91
C TYR A 111 1.57 -1.32 10.12
N ARG A 112 1.04 -0.11 10.28
CA ARG A 112 1.55 1.07 9.56
C ARG A 112 3.03 1.32 9.85
N GLU A 113 3.48 1.01 11.06
CA GLU A 113 4.88 1.09 11.46
C GLU A 113 5.82 0.20 10.63
N ALA A 114 5.29 -0.89 10.06
CA ALA A 114 5.99 -1.81 9.16
C ALA A 114 5.82 -1.43 7.67
N ASN A 115 5.01 -0.41 7.35
CA ASN A 115 4.66 -0.04 5.97
C ASN A 115 5.32 1.28 5.52
N LYS A 116 6.44 1.64 6.16
CA LYS A 116 7.10 2.95 5.97
C LYS A 116 7.60 3.17 4.55
N CYS A 117 8.07 2.12 3.89
CA CYS A 117 8.55 2.19 2.51
C CYS A 117 7.40 2.61 1.58
N ALA A 118 6.24 1.97 1.71
CA ALA A 118 5.07 2.32 0.94
C ALA A 118 4.59 3.74 1.29
N ASP A 119 4.60 4.12 2.58
CA ASP A 119 4.20 5.47 3.03
C ASP A 119 5.10 6.52 2.36
N CYS A 120 6.41 6.25 2.28
CA CYS A 120 7.35 7.12 1.59
C CYS A 120 6.98 7.28 0.10
N LEU A 121 6.63 6.19 -0.60
CA LEU A 121 6.18 6.24 -2.00
C LEU A 121 4.88 7.01 -2.18
N ALA A 122 3.93 6.86 -1.24
CA ALA A 122 2.69 7.63 -1.28
C ALA A 122 2.97 9.14 -1.09
N ASN A 123 3.93 9.52 -0.24
CA ASN A 123 4.37 10.91 -0.10
C ASN A 123 4.98 11.46 -1.40
N LEU A 124 5.79 10.67 -2.11
CA LEU A 124 6.30 11.05 -3.43
C LEU A 124 5.14 11.35 -4.39
N GLY A 125 4.07 10.56 -4.31
CA GLY A 125 2.81 10.73 -5.04
C GLY A 125 2.12 12.09 -4.85
N LEU A 126 2.31 12.77 -3.71
CA LEU A 126 1.75 14.09 -3.46
C LEU A 126 2.49 15.19 -4.23
N SER A 127 3.80 15.02 -4.41
CA SER A 127 4.70 16.02 -5.00
C SER A 127 4.95 15.82 -6.49
N GLN A 128 4.60 14.65 -7.04
CA GLN A 128 4.84 14.34 -8.46
C GLN A 128 3.91 15.09 -9.41
N SER A 129 4.40 15.34 -10.62
CA SER A 129 3.64 15.95 -11.72
C SER A 129 2.72 14.95 -12.41
N LEU A 130 3.22 13.74 -12.67
CA LEU A 130 2.50 12.66 -13.35
C LEU A 130 1.52 11.96 -12.41
N ASP A 131 0.47 11.36 -12.97
CA ASP A 131 -0.52 10.65 -12.15
C ASP A 131 -0.01 9.32 -11.60
N TYR A 132 0.90 8.66 -12.31
CA TYR A 132 1.43 7.35 -11.93
C TYR A 132 2.88 7.22 -12.39
N ILE A 133 3.76 6.81 -11.49
CA ILE A 133 5.18 6.56 -11.75
C ILE A 133 5.53 5.18 -11.22
N VAL A 134 6.19 4.38 -12.05
CA VAL A 134 6.78 3.09 -11.66
C VAL A 134 8.27 3.30 -11.42
N HIS A 135 8.74 2.82 -10.28
CA HIS A 135 10.11 2.87 -9.82
C HIS A 135 10.73 1.48 -9.98
N SER A 136 11.54 1.28 -11.02
CA SER A 136 12.28 0.02 -11.21
C SER A 136 13.39 -0.16 -10.17
N ASN A 137 13.95 0.94 -9.68
CA ASN A 137 14.93 0.99 -8.59
C ASN A 137 14.34 1.79 -7.43
N PRO A 138 14.74 1.51 -6.17
CA PRO A 138 14.25 2.28 -5.04
C PRO A 138 14.70 3.75 -5.16
N PRO A 139 13.81 4.73 -4.95
CA PRO A 139 14.18 6.14 -4.82
C PRO A 139 15.20 6.33 -3.69
N LEU A 140 16.06 7.36 -3.80
CA LEU A 140 17.12 7.61 -2.82
C LEU A 140 16.58 7.81 -1.39
N GLU A 141 15.40 8.40 -1.29
CA GLU A 141 14.67 8.64 -0.04
C GLU A 141 14.22 7.34 0.65
N LEU A 142 14.06 6.25 -0.12
CA LEU A 142 13.63 4.95 0.37
C LEU A 142 14.78 4.05 0.83
N ILE A 143 16.02 4.28 0.37
CA ILE A 143 17.18 3.46 0.71
C ILE A 143 17.32 3.24 2.23
N PRO A 144 17.31 4.27 3.10
CA PRO A 144 17.47 4.07 4.54
C PRO A 144 16.29 3.30 5.17
N LEU A 145 15.09 3.41 4.58
CA LEU A 145 13.91 2.67 5.06
C LEU A 145 14.01 1.18 4.71
N ILE A 146 14.46 0.88 3.49
CA ILE A 146 14.68 -0.50 3.04
C ILE A 146 15.78 -1.16 3.87
N GLU A 147 16.87 -0.46 4.14
CA GLU A 147 17.95 -0.96 5.01
C GLU A 147 17.45 -1.23 6.43
N ALA A 148 16.74 -0.28 7.04
CA ALA A 148 16.19 -0.45 8.39
C ALA A 148 15.24 -1.66 8.49
N ASP A 149 14.43 -1.88 7.46
CA ASP A 149 13.47 -2.96 7.36
C ASP A 149 14.16 -4.32 7.15
N SER A 150 15.19 -4.38 6.29
CA SER A 150 16.01 -5.58 6.08
C SER A 150 16.75 -6.03 7.35
N LEU A 151 17.07 -5.09 8.24
CA LEU A 151 17.72 -5.34 9.53
C LEU A 151 16.72 -5.73 10.63
N GLY A 152 15.41 -5.81 10.33
CA GLY A 152 14.37 -6.09 11.31
C GLY A 152 14.26 -5.02 12.38
N SER A 153 14.60 -3.76 12.06
CA SER A 153 14.58 -2.66 13.03
C SER A 153 13.14 -2.25 13.33
N PHE A 154 12.53 -2.91 14.32
CA PHE A 154 11.23 -2.51 14.85
C PHE A 154 11.33 -1.10 15.43
N CYS A 155 10.57 -0.15 14.88
CA CYS A 155 10.39 1.12 15.54
C CYS A 155 9.46 0.93 16.73
N ASN A 156 10.04 0.91 17.93
CA ASN A 156 9.27 0.96 19.17
C ASN A 156 8.35 2.18 19.11
N ARG A 157 7.05 1.95 19.32
CA ARG A 157 6.08 3.00 19.56
C ARG A 157 6.57 3.83 20.74
N LEU A 158 7.01 5.05 20.50
CA LEU A 158 7.05 6.07 21.56
C LEU A 158 5.60 6.45 21.83
N CYS A 159 4.94 5.72 22.73
CA CYS A 159 3.74 6.22 23.37
C CYS A 159 4.16 7.49 24.13
N PRO A 160 3.61 8.68 23.85
CA PRO A 160 3.69 9.76 24.80
C PRO A 160 3.02 9.23 26.07
N GLY A 161 3.81 9.02 27.12
CA GLY A 161 3.30 8.57 28.41
C GLY A 161 2.14 9.46 28.81
N LEU A 162 1.11 8.83 29.38
CA LEU A 162 -0.01 9.51 30.03
C LEU A 162 0.55 10.64 30.89
N VAL A 163 0.39 11.90 30.46
CA VAL A 163 0.63 13.02 31.35
C VAL A 163 -0.56 13.02 32.29
N SER A 164 -0.42 12.33 33.41
CA SER A 164 -1.36 12.43 34.52
C SER A 164 -1.28 13.86 35.06
N PHE A 165 -2.26 14.69 34.71
CA PHE A 165 -2.55 15.88 35.47
C PHE A 165 -3.20 15.43 36.79
N PHE A 166 -2.44 15.56 37.88
CA PHE A 166 -3.01 15.65 39.23
C PHE A 166 -3.42 17.10 39.50
#